data_AF-A0A4R6XV50-F1
#
_entry.id   AF-A0A4R6XV50-F1
#
_cell.length_a   1.000
_cell.length_b   1.000
_cell.length_c   1.000
_cell.angle_alpha   90.00
_cell.angle_beta   90.00
_cell.angle_gamma   90.00
#
_symmetry.space_group_name_H-M   'P 1'
#
loop_
_entity.id
_entity.type
_entity.pdbx_description
1 polymer ?
#
loop_
_entity_poly.entity_id
_entity_poly.type
_entity_poly.pdbx_seq_one_letter_code
_entity_poly.pdbx_strand_id
1 'polypeptide(L)'
;MTPLKLTMQGVESLNDSTVNITFNIESEQPFVVIAGQFLRLHFTQNDGIETFRSYSIANIFPEEKSVLSQVEIAVSWVPGGLATEKLSNMAVGEQMEATGPYGRFCLLPDRHERYFLIATGTGVTPYRAMLKEIELRLQAGSEFYVVMGAQKESGLLYESDFVNLDKQYENFHYVPCLSRESRPNPGPNDQSGYVQNYLAGHQFDAENDIAYLCGNPNMVDDAFALLKEKGLPVPLIKREKYISPATKKK
;
A
#
# COMPACT_ATOMS: atom_id res chain seq x y z
N MET A 1 1.96 16.84 -14.78
CA MET A 1 2.01 16.67 -13.31
C MET A 1 1.34 17.88 -12.73
N THR A 2 0.36 17.70 -11.86
CA THR A 2 -0.46 18.79 -11.34
C THR A 2 0.18 19.29 -10.03
N PRO A 3 0.50 20.59 -9.90
CA PRO A 3 0.84 21.20 -8.62
C PRO A 3 -0.37 21.15 -7.69
N LEU A 4 -0.13 20.79 -6.44
CA LEU A 4 -1.16 20.66 -5.41
C LEU A 4 -0.70 21.38 -4.16
N LYS A 5 -1.64 22.06 -3.51
CA LYS A 5 -1.47 22.53 -2.15
C LYS A 5 -2.32 21.64 -1.25
N LEU A 6 -1.69 21.02 -0.25
CA LEU A 6 -2.34 20.08 0.65
C LEU A 6 -2.52 20.73 2.02
N THR A 7 -3.78 20.81 2.47
CA THR A 7 -4.12 21.38 3.78
C THR A 7 -4.46 20.25 4.75
N MET A 8 -3.66 20.08 5.81
CA MET A 8 -3.85 18.96 6.75
C MET A 8 -5.21 19.06 7.45
N GLN A 9 -5.96 17.96 7.43
CA GLN A 9 -7.29 17.86 8.05
C GLN A 9 -7.28 17.02 9.33
N GLY A 10 -6.45 15.98 9.37
CA GLY A 10 -6.43 15.08 10.51
C GLY A 10 -5.34 14.04 10.42
N VAL A 11 -5.05 13.46 11.59
CA VAL A 11 -4.08 12.39 11.78
C VAL A 11 -4.74 11.31 12.63
N GLU A 12 -4.74 10.09 12.15
CA GLU A 12 -5.24 8.91 12.86
C GLU A 12 -4.09 7.93 13.08
N SER A 13 -3.94 7.40 14.30
CA SER A 13 -2.95 6.36 14.56
C SER A 13 -3.42 5.03 13.98
N LEU A 14 -2.60 4.42 13.13
CA LEU A 14 -2.79 3.04 12.69
C LEU A 14 -2.09 2.06 13.62
N ASN A 15 -0.92 2.47 14.13
CA ASN A 15 -0.19 1.83 15.24
C ASN A 15 0.82 2.81 15.86
N ASP A 16 1.67 2.31 16.77
CA ASP A 16 2.67 3.09 17.52
C ASP A 16 3.64 3.90 16.62
N SER A 17 3.88 3.45 15.39
CA SER A 17 4.86 4.07 14.50
C SER A 17 4.31 4.47 13.14
N THR A 18 3.01 4.30 12.89
CA THR A 18 2.39 4.58 11.60
C THR A 18 1.06 5.29 11.80
N VAL A 19 0.86 6.36 11.02
CA VAL A 19 -0.38 7.14 11.03
C VAL A 19 -0.99 7.18 9.63
N ASN A 20 -2.30 7.38 9.56
CA ASN A 20 -3.00 7.86 8.37
C ASN A 20 -3.16 9.38 8.49
N ILE A 21 -2.67 10.13 7.50
CA ILE A 21 -2.83 11.58 7.46
C ILE A 21 -3.76 11.93 6.32
N THR A 22 -4.74 12.77 6.62
CA THR A 22 -5.74 13.24 5.65
C THR A 22 -5.47 14.70 5.30
N PHE A 23 -5.47 15.01 4.00
CA PHE A 23 -5.30 16.36 3.47
C PHE A 23 -6.42 16.73 2.50
N ASN A 24 -6.92 17.96 2.59
CA ASN A 24 -7.71 18.54 1.51
C ASN A 24 -6.78 18.97 0.38
N ILE A 25 -7.23 18.80 -0.86
CA ILE A 25 -6.47 19.15 -2.06
C ILE A 25 -6.98 20.48 -2.61
N GLU A 26 -6.08 21.43 -2.76
CA GLU A 26 -6.28 22.67 -3.51
C GLU A 26 -5.43 22.61 -4.79
N SER A 27 -6.06 22.76 -5.95
CA SER A 27 -5.38 22.78 -7.25
C SER A 27 -6.21 23.55 -8.28
N GLU A 28 -5.52 24.17 -9.26
CA GLU A 28 -6.16 24.85 -10.38
C GLU A 28 -6.87 23.88 -11.35
N GLN A 29 -6.44 22.61 -11.37
CA GLN A 29 -6.99 21.57 -12.23
C GLN A 29 -7.49 20.40 -11.39
N PRO A 30 -8.55 19.69 -11.81
CA PRO A 30 -9.02 18.50 -11.11
C PRO A 30 -7.90 17.48 -10.91
N PHE A 31 -7.73 17.02 -9.67
CA PHE A 31 -6.77 15.98 -9.34
C PHE A 31 -7.34 14.60 -9.70
N VAL A 32 -7.18 14.23 -10.97
CA VAL A 32 -7.61 12.94 -11.54
C VAL A 32 -6.54 11.89 -11.23
N VAL A 33 -6.93 10.80 -10.57
CA VAL A 33 -6.01 9.76 -10.07
C VAL A 33 -6.53 8.37 -10.40
N ILE A 34 -5.62 7.42 -10.64
CA ILE A 34 -5.91 5.99 -10.75
C ILE A 34 -5.52 5.28 -9.45
N ALA A 35 -6.37 4.38 -8.96
CA ALA A 35 -6.10 3.58 -7.75
C ALA A 35 -4.73 2.87 -7.84
N GLY A 36 -3.92 3.04 -6.79
CA GLY A 36 -2.53 2.57 -6.73
C GLY A 36 -1.46 3.59 -7.13
N GLN A 37 -1.86 4.78 -7.58
CA GLN A 37 -0.95 5.91 -7.77
C GLN A 37 -0.54 6.57 -6.45
N PHE A 38 0.53 7.37 -6.52
CA PHE A 38 1.11 8.08 -5.39
C PHE A 38 1.27 9.57 -5.68
N LEU A 39 1.47 10.37 -4.64
CA LEU A 39 1.88 11.77 -4.75
C LEU A 39 3.27 11.99 -4.16
N ARG A 40 3.88 13.12 -4.48
CA ARG A 40 5.15 13.56 -3.88
C ARG A 40 4.88 14.76 -2.99
N LEU A 41 5.21 14.62 -1.71
CA LEU A 41 5.25 15.72 -0.76
C LEU A 41 6.61 16.39 -0.84
N HIS A 42 6.64 17.72 -0.95
CA HIS A 42 7.87 18.51 -1.04
C HIS A 42 8.28 19.00 0.36
N PHE A 43 9.59 19.01 0.59
CA PHE A 43 10.20 19.37 1.86
C PHE A 43 11.46 20.19 1.58
N THR A 44 11.65 21.27 2.33
CA THR A 44 12.90 22.03 2.34
C THR A 44 13.80 21.53 3.48
N GLN A 45 15.04 21.18 3.17
CA GLN A 45 16.04 20.83 4.19
C GLN A 45 16.58 22.08 4.90
N ASN A 46 17.26 21.90 6.03
CA ASN A 46 17.81 23.00 6.83
C ASN A 46 18.83 23.87 6.06
N ASP A 47 19.46 23.32 5.02
CA ASP A 47 20.39 24.02 4.12
C ASP A 47 19.70 24.69 2.92
N GLY A 48 18.36 24.67 2.87
CA GLY A 48 17.55 25.22 1.79
C GLY A 48 17.38 24.29 0.59
N ILE A 49 17.90 23.06 0.63
CA ILE A 49 17.75 22.12 -0.50
C ILE A 49 16.34 21.53 -0.51
N GLU A 50 15.65 21.74 -1.63
CA GLU A 50 14.35 21.11 -1.90
C GLU A 50 14.50 19.60 -2.15
N THR A 51 13.68 18.82 -1.47
CA THR A 51 13.58 17.37 -1.64
C THR A 51 12.11 16.95 -1.60
N PHE A 52 11.84 15.70 -1.93
CA PHE A 52 10.49 15.15 -1.85
C PHE A 52 10.47 13.75 -1.28
N ARG A 53 9.30 13.32 -0.81
CA ARG A 53 9.02 11.90 -0.49
C ARG A 53 7.74 11.48 -1.17
N SER A 54 7.76 10.27 -1.72
CA SER A 54 6.61 9.65 -2.37
C SER A 54 5.72 8.97 -1.33
N TYR A 55 4.41 9.18 -1.43
CA TYR A 55 3.41 8.52 -0.61
C TYR A 55 2.27 8.00 -1.48
N SER A 56 2.06 6.69 -1.44
CA SER A 56 0.91 6.06 -2.09
C SER A 56 -0.38 6.57 -1.48
N ILE A 57 -1.35 6.80 -2.35
CA ILE A 57 -2.65 7.30 -1.94
C ILE A 57 -3.42 6.13 -1.33
N ALA A 58 -3.87 6.32 -0.09
CA ALA A 58 -4.48 5.29 0.72
C ALA A 58 -6.01 5.36 0.75
N ASN A 59 -6.65 6.39 0.17
CA ASN A 59 -8.11 6.49 0.11
C ASN A 59 -8.71 5.21 -0.45
N ILE A 60 -9.91 4.84 -0.01
CA ILE A 60 -10.74 3.88 -0.76
C ILE A 60 -11.36 4.63 -1.93
N PHE A 61 -11.04 4.24 -3.17
CA PHE A 61 -11.53 4.96 -4.34
C PHE A 61 -12.98 4.56 -4.67
N PRO A 62 -13.84 5.50 -5.09
CA PRO A 62 -15.19 5.19 -5.54
C PRO A 62 -15.21 4.47 -6.90
N GLU A 63 -14.17 4.68 -7.74
CA GLU A 63 -13.96 4.04 -9.05
C GLU A 63 -12.45 3.92 -9.33
N GLU A 64 -12.04 3.04 -10.26
CA GLU A 64 -10.62 2.86 -10.64
C GLU A 64 -9.92 4.20 -10.91
N LYS A 65 -10.59 5.10 -11.63
CA LYS A 65 -10.11 6.44 -11.94
C LYS A 65 -11.07 7.48 -11.36
N SER A 66 -10.58 8.28 -10.42
CA SER A 66 -11.40 9.20 -9.63
C SER A 66 -10.83 10.62 -9.62
N VAL A 67 -11.70 11.62 -9.45
CA VAL A 67 -11.28 12.99 -9.09
C VAL A 67 -11.33 13.10 -7.58
N LEU A 68 -10.18 13.37 -6.94
CA LEU A 68 -10.10 13.46 -5.48
C LEU A 68 -10.04 14.92 -5.03
N SER A 69 -10.88 15.28 -4.07
CA SER A 69 -10.81 16.55 -3.32
C SER A 69 -10.06 16.42 -1.99
N GLN A 70 -9.82 15.19 -1.56
CA GLN A 70 -9.11 14.84 -0.34
C GLN A 70 -8.20 13.65 -0.61
N VAL A 71 -7.05 13.61 0.06
CA VAL A 71 -6.10 12.51 -0.04
C VAL A 71 -5.71 12.00 1.34
N GLU A 72 -5.64 10.68 1.47
CA GLU A 72 -5.14 9.97 2.63
C GLU A 72 -3.79 9.34 2.30
N ILE A 73 -2.83 9.42 3.23
CA ILE A 73 -1.53 8.75 3.10
C ILE A 73 -1.17 8.03 4.40
N ALA A 74 -0.58 6.85 4.27
CA ALA A 74 0.02 6.15 5.41
C ALA A 74 1.48 6.57 5.57
N VAL A 75 1.85 7.05 6.76
CA VAL A 75 3.20 7.53 7.06
C VAL A 75 3.76 6.73 8.22
N SER A 76 4.83 5.97 7.98
CA SER A 76 5.62 5.34 9.04
C SER A 76 6.71 6.29 9.52
N TRP A 77 6.77 6.50 10.82
CA TRP A 77 7.79 7.32 11.47
C TRP A 77 9.15 6.65 11.42
N VAL A 78 10.12 7.35 10.84
CA VAL A 78 11.52 6.95 10.79
C VAL A 78 12.30 7.93 11.66
N PRO A 79 12.94 7.48 12.76
CA PRO A 79 13.71 8.36 13.63
C PRO A 79 14.77 9.15 12.86
N GLY A 80 14.77 10.48 13.04
CA GLY A 80 15.67 11.41 12.33
C GLY A 80 15.35 11.58 10.84
N GLY A 81 14.18 11.12 10.38
CA GLY A 81 13.71 11.32 9.02
C GLY A 81 13.06 12.69 8.83
N LEU A 82 13.49 13.44 7.82
CA LEU A 82 12.95 14.77 7.48
C LEU A 82 11.42 14.80 7.40
N ALA A 83 10.82 13.82 6.73
CA ALA A 83 9.37 13.78 6.60
C ALA A 83 8.67 13.44 7.93
N THR A 84 9.29 12.61 8.77
CA THR A 84 8.79 12.34 10.13
C THR A 84 8.82 13.62 10.97
N GLU A 85 9.94 14.35 10.98
CA GLU A 85 10.04 15.63 11.70
C GLU A 85 9.01 16.65 11.20
N LYS A 86 8.86 16.82 9.89
CA LYS A 86 7.92 17.81 9.34
C LYS A 86 6.46 17.42 9.58
N LEU A 87 6.07 16.18 9.29
CA LEU A 87 4.67 15.75 9.34
C LEU A 87 4.18 15.52 10.78
N SER A 88 5.04 15.07 11.70
CA SER A 88 4.65 14.90 13.11
C SER A 88 4.42 16.22 13.85
N ASN A 89 5.02 17.32 13.39
CA ASN A 89 4.85 18.65 13.96
C ASN A 89 3.83 19.52 13.21
N MET A 90 3.29 19.03 12.09
CA MET A 90 2.31 19.76 11.30
C MET A 90 1.00 19.86 12.08
N ALA A 91 0.33 21.02 12.06
CA ALA A 91 -0.97 21.21 12.69
C ALA A 91 -2.12 21.17 11.67
N VAL A 92 -3.33 20.82 12.12
CA VAL A 92 -4.53 20.88 11.26
C VAL A 92 -4.70 22.31 10.74
N GLY A 93 -4.95 22.44 9.43
CA GLY A 93 -5.02 23.72 8.72
C GLY A 93 -3.68 24.18 8.13
N GLU A 94 -2.55 23.60 8.52
CA GLU A 94 -1.28 23.91 7.86
C GLU A 94 -1.22 23.34 6.45
N GLN A 95 -0.40 23.97 5.62
CA GLN A 95 -0.29 23.68 4.20
C GLN A 95 1.09 23.16 3.83
N MET A 96 1.13 22.29 2.83
CA MET A 96 2.36 21.86 2.20
C MET A 96 2.19 21.66 0.70
N GLU A 97 3.29 21.83 -0.03
CA GLU A 97 3.33 21.64 -1.48
C GLU A 97 3.44 20.15 -1.82
N ALA A 98 2.68 19.74 -2.82
CA ALA A 98 2.70 18.40 -3.37
C ALA A 98 2.63 18.43 -4.89
N THR A 99 3.05 17.34 -5.52
CA THR A 99 2.81 17.11 -6.95
C THR A 99 2.26 15.71 -7.17
N GLY A 100 1.47 15.55 -8.22
CA GLY A 100 0.97 14.24 -8.61
C GLY A 100 -0.07 14.26 -9.73
N PRO A 101 -0.76 13.13 -9.96
CA PRO A 101 -0.38 11.82 -9.42
C PRO A 101 0.84 11.25 -10.17
N TYR A 102 1.45 10.21 -9.60
CA TYR A 102 2.57 9.46 -10.15
C TYR A 102 2.34 7.96 -10.01
N GLY A 103 3.13 7.17 -10.73
CA GLY A 103 3.15 5.72 -10.57
C GLY A 103 2.29 4.99 -11.60
N ARG A 104 2.61 3.70 -11.74
CA ARG A 104 1.95 2.74 -12.65
C ARG A 104 1.61 1.42 -11.94
N PHE A 105 1.74 1.38 -10.61
CA PHE A 105 1.43 0.21 -9.80
C PHE A 105 -0.09 0.16 -9.56
N CYS A 106 -0.82 -0.02 -10.65
CA CYS A 106 -2.27 -0.10 -10.72
C CYS A 106 -2.67 -1.51 -11.18
N LEU A 107 -3.91 -1.94 -10.90
CA LEU A 107 -4.42 -3.16 -11.50
C LEU A 107 -4.43 -2.99 -13.02
N LEU A 108 -3.87 -3.96 -13.75
CA LEU A 108 -3.83 -3.89 -15.20
C LEU A 108 -5.22 -4.10 -15.80
N PRO A 109 -5.48 -3.59 -17.01
CA PRO A 109 -6.75 -3.80 -17.69
C PRO A 109 -7.01 -5.30 -17.96
N ASP A 110 -5.94 -6.05 -18.25
CA ASP A 110 -6.00 -7.49 -18.46
C ASP A 110 -6.58 -8.20 -17.22
N ARG A 111 -7.51 -9.11 -17.48
CA ARG A 111 -8.17 -9.91 -16.45
C ARG A 111 -7.42 -11.23 -16.28
N HIS A 112 -7.26 -11.62 -15.03
CA HIS A 112 -6.66 -12.87 -14.60
C HIS A 112 -7.68 -13.62 -13.72
N GLU A 113 -7.57 -14.93 -13.64
CA GLU A 113 -8.44 -15.71 -12.76
C GLU A 113 -8.05 -15.51 -11.30
N ARG A 114 -6.75 -15.43 -10.97
CA ARG A 114 -6.28 -15.20 -9.59
C ARG A 114 -5.29 -14.05 -9.48
N TYR A 115 -5.50 -13.22 -8.47
CA TYR A 115 -4.66 -12.08 -8.13
C TYR A 115 -4.02 -12.29 -6.76
N PHE A 116 -2.68 -12.25 -6.71
CA PHE A 116 -1.93 -12.28 -5.46
C PHE A 116 -1.39 -10.88 -5.16
N LEU A 117 -1.96 -10.21 -4.16
CA LEU A 117 -1.57 -8.87 -3.71
C LEU A 117 -0.77 -8.97 -2.41
N ILE A 118 0.57 -8.93 -2.51
CA ILE A 118 1.49 -9.14 -1.38
C ILE A 118 1.96 -7.79 -0.86
N ALA A 119 1.80 -7.57 0.46
CA ALA A 119 2.21 -6.33 1.11
C ALA A 119 2.99 -6.53 2.41
N THR A 120 3.81 -5.54 2.76
CA THR A 120 4.32 -5.34 4.13
C THR A 120 4.25 -3.85 4.49
N GLY A 121 3.91 -3.55 5.75
CA GLY A 121 3.80 -2.18 6.24
C GLY A 121 2.87 -1.32 5.38
N THR A 122 3.27 -0.07 5.10
CA THR A 122 2.48 0.86 4.26
C THR A 122 2.36 0.42 2.79
N GLY A 123 3.05 -0.64 2.37
CA GLY A 123 2.89 -1.25 1.04
C GLY A 123 1.48 -1.77 0.77
N VAL A 124 0.61 -1.90 1.78
CA VAL A 124 -0.79 -2.27 1.59
C VAL A 124 -1.67 -1.12 1.05
N THR A 125 -1.20 0.13 1.14
CA THR A 125 -1.97 1.32 0.74
C THR A 125 -2.48 1.29 -0.71
N PRO A 126 -1.72 0.84 -1.73
CA PRO A 126 -2.26 0.73 -3.08
C PRO A 126 -3.42 -0.26 -3.16
N TYR A 127 -3.39 -1.35 -2.39
CA TYR A 127 -4.45 -2.36 -2.39
C TYR A 127 -5.72 -1.87 -1.72
N ARG A 128 -5.58 -1.07 -0.64
CA ARG A 128 -6.72 -0.36 -0.04
C ARG A 128 -7.38 0.57 -1.05
N ALA A 129 -6.59 1.30 -1.84
CA ALA A 129 -7.12 2.14 -2.91
C ALA A 129 -7.82 1.37 -4.03
N MET A 130 -7.40 0.13 -4.27
CA MET A 130 -7.99 -0.73 -5.29
C MET A 130 -9.25 -1.48 -4.84
N LEU A 131 -9.69 -1.37 -3.57
CA LEU A 131 -10.78 -2.19 -3.02
C LEU A 131 -12.04 -2.21 -3.90
N LYS A 132 -12.44 -1.07 -4.46
CA LYS A 132 -13.61 -1.03 -5.34
C LYS A 132 -13.41 -1.75 -6.66
N GLU A 133 -12.23 -1.62 -7.28
CA GLU A 133 -11.91 -2.36 -8.51
C GLU A 133 -11.73 -3.86 -8.24
N ILE A 134 -11.20 -4.23 -7.07
CA ILE A 134 -11.14 -5.61 -6.60
C ILE A 134 -12.56 -6.17 -6.49
N GLU A 135 -13.47 -5.45 -5.84
CA GLU A 135 -14.88 -5.84 -5.71
C GLU A 135 -15.53 -6.11 -7.08
N LEU A 136 -15.33 -5.24 -8.06
CA LEU A 136 -15.86 -5.43 -9.41
C LEU A 136 -15.29 -6.68 -10.09
N ARG A 137 -14.01 -6.99 -9.87
CA ARG A 137 -13.37 -8.19 -10.44
C ARG A 137 -13.81 -9.47 -9.73
N LEU A 138 -14.03 -9.41 -8.41
CA LEU A 138 -14.62 -10.51 -7.64
C LEU A 138 -16.00 -10.87 -8.18
N GLN A 139 -16.86 -9.87 -8.42
CA GLN A 139 -18.19 -10.07 -9.02
C GLN A 139 -18.13 -10.62 -10.44
N ALA A 140 -17.04 -10.37 -11.16
CA ALA A 140 -16.77 -10.92 -12.49
C ALA A 140 -16.12 -12.32 -12.47
N GLY A 141 -15.89 -12.90 -11.29
CA GLY A 141 -15.40 -14.28 -11.12
C GLY A 141 -13.89 -14.41 -10.87
N SER A 142 -13.12 -13.32 -10.80
CA SER A 142 -11.72 -13.38 -10.37
C SER A 142 -11.62 -13.71 -8.88
N GLU A 143 -10.54 -14.37 -8.47
CA GLU A 143 -10.18 -14.65 -7.08
C GLU A 143 -9.03 -13.73 -6.63
N PHE A 144 -9.07 -13.26 -5.38
CA PHE A 144 -8.06 -12.36 -4.83
C PHE A 144 -7.50 -12.87 -3.51
N TYR A 145 -6.18 -12.77 -3.38
CA TYR A 145 -5.45 -13.06 -2.15
C TYR A 145 -4.69 -11.80 -1.73
N VAL A 146 -5.11 -11.14 -0.66
CA VAL A 146 -4.36 -10.05 -0.04
C VAL A 146 -3.49 -10.64 1.07
N VAL A 147 -2.21 -10.86 0.77
CA VAL A 147 -1.25 -11.49 1.69
C VAL A 147 -0.44 -10.41 2.39
N MET A 148 -0.74 -10.18 3.67
CA MET A 148 -0.13 -9.08 4.44
C MET A 148 0.87 -9.59 5.47
N GLY A 149 2.15 -9.28 5.24
CA GLY A 149 3.23 -9.59 6.16
C GLY A 149 3.39 -8.54 7.27
N ALA A 150 3.40 -8.99 8.52
CA ALA A 150 3.75 -8.18 9.68
C ALA A 150 4.59 -8.99 10.69
N GLN A 151 5.19 -8.31 11.65
CA GLN A 151 5.89 -9.00 12.76
C GLN A 151 4.91 -9.50 13.82
N LYS A 152 3.87 -8.71 14.09
CA LYS A 152 2.82 -8.91 15.08
C LYS A 152 1.54 -8.23 14.58
N GLU A 153 0.41 -8.51 15.22
CA GLU A 153 -0.94 -8.01 14.85
C GLU A 153 -0.98 -6.50 14.62
N SER A 154 -0.35 -5.68 15.47
CA SER A 154 -0.36 -4.23 15.34
C SER A 154 0.30 -3.70 14.05
N GLY A 155 1.00 -4.56 13.29
CA GLY A 155 1.57 -4.21 11.99
C GLY A 155 0.61 -4.39 10.80
N LEU A 156 -0.59 -4.91 11.03
CA LEU A 156 -1.60 -5.17 10.00
C LEU A 156 -2.43 -3.90 9.74
N LEU A 157 -1.87 -2.99 8.95
CA LEU A 157 -2.51 -1.72 8.62
C LEU A 157 -3.78 -1.96 7.79
N TYR A 158 -4.86 -1.25 8.13
CA TYR A 158 -6.16 -1.29 7.42
C TYR A 158 -6.82 -2.68 7.37
N GLU A 159 -6.49 -3.57 8.32
CA GLU A 159 -7.02 -4.94 8.39
C GLU A 159 -8.55 -5.00 8.29
N SER A 160 -9.26 -4.08 8.95
CA SER A 160 -10.73 -4.03 8.94
C SER A 160 -11.31 -3.95 7.54
N ASP A 161 -10.67 -3.21 6.63
CA ASP A 161 -11.17 -3.00 5.27
C ASP A 161 -11.14 -4.31 4.48
N PHE A 162 -10.06 -5.09 4.61
CA PHE A 162 -9.90 -6.36 3.92
C PHE A 162 -10.71 -7.49 4.59
N VAL A 163 -10.76 -7.54 5.92
CA VAL A 163 -11.60 -8.51 6.65
C VAL A 163 -13.07 -8.32 6.32
N ASN A 164 -13.52 -7.08 6.14
CA ASN A 164 -14.90 -6.81 5.73
C ASN A 164 -15.20 -7.32 4.32
N LEU A 165 -14.24 -7.27 3.41
CA LEU A 165 -14.39 -7.79 2.05
C LEU A 165 -14.36 -9.33 2.02
N ASP A 166 -13.48 -9.96 2.80
CA ASP A 166 -13.37 -11.43 2.98
C ASP A 166 -14.69 -12.02 3.51
N LYS A 167 -15.35 -11.33 4.44
CA LYS A 167 -16.70 -11.74 4.92
C LYS A 167 -17.80 -11.63 3.87
N GLN A 168 -17.62 -10.83 2.83
CA GLN A 168 -18.65 -10.55 1.82
C GLN A 168 -18.51 -11.42 0.57
N TYR A 169 -17.30 -11.87 0.23
CA TYR A 169 -17.00 -12.54 -1.02
C TYR A 169 -16.20 -13.82 -0.78
N GLU A 170 -16.76 -14.98 -1.11
CA GLU A 170 -16.11 -16.29 -0.93
C GLU A 170 -14.81 -16.45 -1.76
N ASN A 171 -14.66 -15.67 -2.83
CA ASN A 171 -13.49 -15.61 -3.70
C ASN A 171 -12.50 -14.49 -3.33
N PHE A 172 -12.61 -13.90 -2.15
CA PHE A 172 -11.63 -12.97 -1.61
C PHE A 172 -11.03 -13.52 -0.31
N HIS A 173 -9.71 -13.55 -0.23
CA HIS A 173 -8.99 -14.10 0.91
C HIS A 173 -8.03 -13.05 1.48
N TYR A 174 -8.29 -12.58 2.71
CA TYR A 174 -7.32 -11.79 3.45
C TYR A 174 -6.44 -12.72 4.31
N VAL A 175 -5.12 -12.66 4.09
CA VAL A 175 -4.16 -13.63 4.65
C VAL A 175 -3.06 -12.89 5.44
N PRO A 176 -3.26 -12.69 6.75
CA PRO A 176 -2.21 -12.16 7.62
C PRO A 176 -1.07 -13.16 7.79
N CYS A 177 0.17 -12.72 7.62
CA CYS A 177 1.37 -13.52 7.87
C CYS A 177 2.19 -12.86 8.99
N LEU A 178 2.20 -13.48 10.17
CA LEU A 178 2.85 -12.95 11.38
C LEU A 178 4.18 -13.67 11.65
N SER A 179 5.28 -12.95 11.48
CA SER A 179 6.63 -13.54 11.46
C SER A 179 7.32 -13.64 12.83
N ARG A 180 6.84 -12.94 13.87
CA ARG A 180 7.46 -12.96 15.22
C ARG A 180 6.49 -13.36 16.32
N GLU A 181 5.26 -12.85 16.27
CA GLU A 181 4.27 -13.04 17.33
C GLU A 181 2.92 -13.36 16.69
N SER A 182 2.38 -14.54 17.00
CA SER A 182 0.99 -14.89 16.68
C SER A 182 0.04 -14.06 17.52
N ARG A 183 -1.09 -13.65 16.95
CA ARG A 183 -2.13 -12.96 17.72
C ARG A 183 -2.88 -13.91 18.65
N PRO A 184 -3.47 -13.42 19.77
CA PRO A 184 -4.13 -14.28 20.75
C PRO A 184 -5.31 -15.10 20.20
N ASN A 185 -6.06 -14.53 19.25
CA ASN A 185 -7.21 -15.17 18.61
C ASN A 185 -6.97 -15.19 17.09
N PRO A 186 -6.20 -16.16 16.57
CA PRO A 186 -5.89 -16.22 15.15
C PRO A 186 -7.15 -16.44 14.32
N GLY A 187 -7.26 -15.71 13.21
CA GLY A 187 -8.28 -15.96 12.20
C GLY A 187 -8.03 -17.27 11.43
N PRO A 188 -9.03 -17.77 10.68
CA PRO A 188 -8.88 -19.00 9.89
C PRO A 188 -7.79 -18.89 8.81
N ASN A 189 -7.57 -17.69 8.30
CA ASN A 189 -6.58 -17.41 7.25
C ASN A 189 -5.21 -16.97 7.81
N ASP A 190 -5.07 -16.76 9.13
CA ASP A 190 -3.81 -16.33 9.73
C ASP A 190 -2.71 -17.37 9.51
N GLN A 191 -1.55 -16.90 9.06
CA GLN A 191 -0.35 -17.69 8.82
C GLN A 191 0.76 -17.29 9.78
N SER A 192 1.52 -18.28 10.25
CA SER A 192 2.78 -18.04 10.94
C SER A 192 3.92 -17.92 9.92
N GLY A 193 4.83 -16.97 10.15
CA GLY A 193 6.01 -16.77 9.31
C GLY A 193 5.86 -15.60 8.32
N TYR A 194 6.60 -15.67 7.23
CA TYR A 194 6.63 -14.62 6.22
C TYR A 194 5.66 -14.93 5.07
N VAL A 195 5.31 -13.90 4.29
CA VAL A 195 4.44 -14.04 3.11
C VAL A 195 4.93 -15.12 2.12
N GLN A 196 6.25 -15.30 2.02
CA GLN A 196 6.89 -16.32 1.18
C GLN A 196 6.51 -17.74 1.60
N ASN A 197 6.28 -17.99 2.90
CA ASN A 197 5.85 -19.31 3.37
C ASN A 197 4.47 -19.66 2.81
N TYR A 198 3.54 -18.68 2.78
CA TYR A 198 2.23 -18.86 2.17
C TYR A 198 2.32 -19.04 0.65
N LEU A 199 3.08 -18.18 -0.04
CA LEU A 199 3.27 -18.28 -1.49
C LEU A 199 3.92 -19.61 -1.92
N ALA A 200 4.84 -20.15 -1.10
CA ALA A 200 5.51 -21.42 -1.40
C ALA A 200 4.52 -22.60 -1.47
N GLY A 201 3.42 -22.54 -0.71
CA GLY A 201 2.36 -23.56 -0.70
C GLY A 201 1.44 -23.55 -1.93
N HIS A 202 1.54 -22.54 -2.80
CA HIS A 202 0.68 -22.42 -3.99
C HIS A 202 1.34 -23.02 -5.23
N GLN A 203 0.54 -23.44 -6.20
CA GLN A 203 0.98 -23.68 -7.58
C GLN A 203 0.54 -22.47 -8.40
N PHE A 204 1.48 -21.90 -9.16
CA PHE A 204 1.22 -20.73 -9.99
C PHE A 204 1.05 -21.14 -11.44
N ASP A 205 0.10 -20.50 -12.10
CA ASP A 205 -0.24 -20.69 -13.50
C ASP A 205 -0.02 -19.38 -14.25
N ALA A 206 0.87 -19.40 -15.24
CA ALA A 206 1.21 -18.22 -16.03
C ALA A 206 0.06 -17.74 -16.95
N GLU A 207 -0.95 -18.57 -17.20
CA GLU A 207 -2.12 -18.16 -17.98
C GLU A 207 -3.14 -17.45 -17.11
N ASN A 208 -3.23 -17.83 -15.83
CA ASN A 208 -4.35 -17.48 -14.95
C ASN A 208 -3.97 -16.56 -13.79
N ASP A 209 -2.69 -16.46 -13.43
CA ASP A 209 -2.25 -15.74 -12.24
C ASP A 209 -1.50 -14.44 -12.55
N ILE A 210 -1.67 -13.47 -11.67
CA ILE A 210 -0.84 -12.26 -11.62
C ILE A 210 -0.51 -11.91 -10.17
N ALA A 211 0.71 -11.41 -9.94
CA ALA A 211 1.19 -11.02 -8.63
C ALA A 211 1.56 -9.53 -8.58
N TYR A 212 1.22 -8.89 -7.47
CA TYR A 212 1.57 -7.52 -7.12
C TYR A 212 2.33 -7.53 -5.80
N LEU A 213 3.53 -6.94 -5.76
CA LEU A 213 4.40 -6.93 -4.59
C LEU A 213 4.68 -5.48 -4.18
N CYS A 214 4.33 -5.11 -2.94
CA CYS A 214 4.53 -3.75 -2.46
C CYS A 214 5.01 -3.67 -1.00
N GLY A 215 5.99 -2.81 -0.72
CA GLY A 215 6.44 -2.53 0.65
C GLY A 215 7.95 -2.71 0.85
N ASN A 216 8.34 -3.45 1.90
CA ASN A 216 9.74 -3.63 2.28
C ASN A 216 10.56 -4.21 1.10
N PRO A 217 11.69 -3.58 0.72
CA PRO A 217 12.50 -4.02 -0.41
C PRO A 217 12.93 -5.49 -0.37
N ASN A 218 13.31 -6.01 0.81
CA ASN A 218 13.73 -7.40 0.96
C ASN A 218 12.55 -8.35 0.74
N MET A 219 11.38 -8.04 1.31
CA MET A 219 10.17 -8.83 1.06
C MET A 219 9.85 -8.88 -0.44
N VAL A 220 9.88 -7.72 -1.12
CA VAL A 220 9.58 -7.64 -2.55
C VAL A 220 10.58 -8.46 -3.37
N ASP A 221 11.87 -8.40 -3.04
CA ASP A 221 12.91 -9.16 -3.74
C ASP A 221 12.78 -10.66 -3.53
N ASP A 222 12.59 -11.09 -2.29
CA ASP A 222 12.45 -12.50 -1.94
C ASP A 222 11.17 -13.12 -2.55
N ALA A 223 10.04 -12.41 -2.47
CA ALA A 223 8.78 -12.86 -3.08
C ALA A 223 8.87 -12.88 -4.62
N PHE A 224 9.55 -11.91 -5.24
CA PHE A 224 9.78 -11.91 -6.68
C PHE A 224 10.63 -13.11 -7.13
N ALA A 225 11.70 -13.42 -6.39
CA ALA A 225 12.56 -14.57 -6.68
C ALA A 225 11.77 -15.89 -6.58
N LEU A 226 10.98 -16.04 -5.50
CA LEU A 226 10.14 -17.22 -5.29
C LEU A 226 9.08 -17.39 -6.39
N LEU A 227 8.36 -16.33 -6.75
CA LEU A 227 7.32 -16.41 -7.79
C LEU A 227 7.91 -16.80 -9.15
N LYS A 228 9.10 -16.28 -9.49
CA LYS A 228 9.82 -16.69 -10.68
C LYS A 228 10.24 -18.15 -10.66
N GLU A 229 10.78 -18.61 -9.53
CA GLU A 229 11.16 -20.02 -9.35
C GLU A 229 9.95 -20.94 -9.53
N LYS A 230 8.78 -20.51 -9.06
CA LYS A 230 7.51 -21.23 -9.20
C LYS A 230 6.83 -21.06 -10.56
N GLY A 231 7.52 -20.47 -11.55
CA GLY A 231 7.09 -20.47 -12.94
C GLY A 231 6.35 -19.22 -13.41
N LEU A 232 6.09 -18.22 -12.54
CA LEU A 232 5.38 -17.01 -12.95
C LEU A 232 6.33 -16.07 -13.74
N PRO A 233 6.04 -15.72 -15.00
CA PRO A 233 6.88 -14.86 -15.81
C PRO A 233 7.01 -13.44 -15.23
N VAL A 234 8.16 -12.80 -15.44
CA VAL A 234 8.42 -11.42 -14.95
C VAL A 234 7.35 -10.40 -15.34
N PRO A 235 6.78 -10.42 -16.56
CA PRO A 235 5.68 -9.54 -16.91
C PRO A 235 4.44 -9.69 -16.04
N LEU A 236 4.23 -10.83 -15.37
CA LEU A 236 3.09 -11.07 -14.47
C LEU A 236 3.42 -10.81 -12.99
N ILE A 237 4.60 -10.27 -12.69
CA ILE A 237 5.00 -9.89 -11.33
C ILE A 237 5.26 -8.38 -11.25
N LYS A 238 4.27 -7.63 -10.79
CA LYS A 238 4.34 -6.19 -10.60
C LYS A 238 4.99 -5.87 -9.26
N ARG A 239 5.81 -4.82 -9.21
CA ARG A 239 6.60 -4.49 -8.01
C ARG A 239 6.65 -3.00 -7.75
N GLU A 240 6.53 -2.62 -6.49
CA GLU A 240 6.80 -1.27 -5.98
C GLU A 240 7.55 -1.38 -4.65
N LYS A 241 8.72 -0.73 -4.53
CA LYS A 241 9.59 -0.87 -3.34
C LYS A 241 9.63 0.43 -2.56
N TYR A 242 9.37 0.34 -1.25
CA TYR A 242 9.40 1.51 -0.38
C TYR A 242 10.76 1.61 0.31
N ILE A 243 11.61 2.48 -0.23
CA ILE A 243 12.95 2.70 0.28
C ILE A 243 12.90 3.76 1.36
N SER A 244 13.05 3.33 2.61
CA SER A 244 13.39 4.26 3.69
C SER A 244 14.90 4.53 3.64
N PRO A 245 15.37 5.77 3.83
CA PRO A 245 16.78 6.03 4.05
C PRO A 245 17.26 5.14 5.20
N ALA A 246 18.39 4.46 5.03
CA ALA A 246 18.94 3.62 6.08
C ALA A 246 19.10 4.44 7.37
N THR A 247 18.47 4.01 8.46
CA THR A 247 18.86 4.47 9.79
C THR A 247 20.33 4.10 9.93
N LYS A 248 21.23 5.10 10.06
CA LYS A 248 22.61 4.85 10.47
C LYS A 248 22.50 4.06 11.77
N LYS A 249 22.89 2.78 11.74
CA LYS A 249 23.05 2.00 12.98
C LYS A 249 24.01 2.80 13.84
N LYS A 250 23.53 3.27 15.00
CA LYS A 250 24.39 3.73 16.07
C LYS A 250 25.19 2.54 16.61
#